data_AF-A0A9X4E789-F1
#
_entry.id   AF-A0A9X4E789-F1
#
_cell.length_a   1.000
_cell.length_b   1.000
_cell.length_c   1.000
_cell.angle_alpha   90.00
_cell.angle_beta   90.00
_cell.angle_gamma   90.00
#
_symmetry.space_group_name_H-M   'P 1'
#
loop_
_entity.id
_entity.type
_entity.pdbx_description
1 polymer ?
#
loop_
_entity_poly.entity_id
_entity_poly.type
_entity_poly.pdbx_seq_one_letter_code
_entity_poly.pdbx_strand_id
1 'polypeptide(L)'
;MPMNGPTAVERTSDREMVVSRTFDAPAQVMFEAWSMAGLFRRWWVPRSMGLSLRSCEMDVRIGGGYRLEFDLGEAKTMAFFGKYLEVTPYSRIVWTNDESEGGTRSPR
;
A
#
# COMPACT_ATOMS: atom_id res chain seq x y z
N MET A 1 8.94 27.53 -2.88
CA MET A 1 8.38 26.91 -4.11
C MET A 1 8.08 25.46 -3.78
N PRO A 2 6.87 24.92 -4.01
CA PRO A 2 6.58 23.54 -3.68
C PRO A 2 7.34 22.62 -4.63
N MET A 3 8.30 21.86 -4.10
CA MET A 3 9.10 20.89 -4.85
C MET A 3 8.39 19.53 -4.88
N ASN A 4 7.34 19.41 -5.70
CA ASN A 4 6.89 18.08 -6.10
C ASN A 4 7.82 17.57 -7.20
N GLY A 5 8.71 16.64 -6.84
CA GLY A 5 9.66 16.05 -7.77
C GLY A 5 8.99 15.07 -8.74
N PRO A 6 9.57 14.84 -9.93
CA PRO A 6 9.14 13.77 -10.81
C PRO A 6 9.27 12.42 -10.09
N THR A 7 8.41 11.46 -10.42
CA THR A 7 8.59 10.08 -9.99
C THR A 7 9.80 9.49 -10.73
N ALA A 8 10.80 9.01 -10.00
CA ALA A 8 11.91 8.24 -10.54
C ALA A 8 11.68 6.75 -10.28
N VAL A 9 12.04 5.90 -11.26
CA VAL A 9 11.95 4.45 -11.16
C VAL A 9 13.30 3.87 -11.57
N GLU A 10 13.85 3.02 -10.73
CA GLU A 10 15.14 2.35 -10.93
C GLU A 10 14.99 0.85 -10.68
N ARG A 11 15.56 0.01 -11.54
CA ARG A 11 15.73 -1.43 -11.28
C ARG A 11 17.14 -1.65 -10.77
N THR A 12 17.27 -1.97 -9.49
CA THR A 12 18.57 -2.19 -8.83
C THR A 12 19.08 -3.62 -9.03
N SER A 13 18.19 -4.57 -9.37
CA SER A 13 18.52 -5.94 -9.77
C SER A 13 17.37 -6.58 -10.58
N ASP A 14 17.53 -7.84 -10.98
CA ASP A 14 16.48 -8.61 -11.67
C ASP A 14 15.18 -8.76 -10.85
N ARG A 15 15.26 -8.62 -9.53
CA ARG A 15 14.14 -8.85 -8.60
C ARG A 15 13.85 -7.67 -7.67
N GLU A 16 14.47 -6.52 -7.91
CA GLU A 16 14.31 -5.34 -7.06
C GLU A 16 14.09 -4.07 -7.89
N MET A 17 13.10 -3.29 -7.46
CA MET A 17 12.74 -2.02 -8.09
C MET A 17 12.53 -0.97 -7.00
N VAL A 18 13.14 0.20 -7.20
CA VAL A 18 13.03 1.37 -6.33
C VAL A 18 12.21 2.44 -7.04
N VAL A 19 11.16 2.92 -6.37
CA VAL A 19 10.34 4.04 -6.84
C VAL A 19 10.48 5.19 -5.85
N SER A 20 10.97 6.33 -6.34
CA SER A 20 11.28 7.50 -5.51
C SER A 20 10.48 8.71 -5.96
N ARG A 21 9.90 9.43 -5.01
CA ARG A 21 9.21 10.70 -5.27
C ARG A 21 9.34 11.64 -4.08
N THR A 22 9.64 12.91 -4.36
CA THR A 22 9.67 13.97 -3.36
C THR A 22 8.32 14.68 -3.32
N PHE A 23 7.79 14.87 -2.11
CA PHE A 23 6.57 15.61 -1.85
C PHE A 23 6.87 16.79 -0.93
N ASP A 24 6.28 17.95 -1.22
CA ASP A 24 6.31 19.10 -0.32
C ASP A 24 5.30 18.92 0.82
N ALA A 25 5.58 17.98 1.72
CA ALA A 25 4.72 17.64 2.85
C ALA A 25 5.55 17.12 4.04
N PRO A 26 5.10 17.35 5.29
CA PRO A 26 5.73 16.74 6.46
C PRO A 26 5.71 15.21 6.39
N ALA A 27 6.79 14.57 6.86
CA ALA A 27 6.89 13.11 6.90
C ALA A 27 5.75 12.46 7.71
N GLN A 28 5.22 13.16 8.71
CA GLN A 28 4.05 12.72 9.46
C GLN A 28 2.81 12.53 8.57
N VAL A 29 2.50 13.51 7.72
CA VAL A 29 1.34 13.46 6.81
C VAL A 29 1.50 12.33 5.80
N MET A 30 2.70 12.16 5.27
CA MET A 30 3.00 11.05 4.37
C MET A 30 2.81 9.71 5.07
N PHE A 31 3.35 9.55 6.27
CA PHE A 31 3.21 8.32 7.04
C PHE A 31 1.74 8.01 7.37
N GLU A 32 0.96 9.00 7.78
CA GLU A 32 -0.48 8.87 8.04
C GLU A 32 -1.25 8.44 6.79
N ALA A 33 -0.91 8.97 5.61
CA ALA A 33 -1.50 8.57 4.34
C ALA A 33 -1.28 7.08 4.02
N TRP A 34 -0.17 6.49 4.47
CA TRP A 34 0.16 5.08 4.31
C TRP A 34 -0.33 4.18 5.44
N SER A 35 -0.53 4.71 6.64
CA SER A 35 -0.80 3.92 7.85
C SER A 35 -2.24 4.00 8.37
N MET A 36 -3.03 4.98 7.94
CA MET A 36 -4.42 5.14 8.35
C MET A 36 -5.36 4.67 7.24
N ALA A 37 -6.13 3.60 7.49
CA ALA A 37 -7.04 3.03 6.50
C ALA A 37 -7.98 4.05 5.84
N GLY A 38 -8.50 5.02 6.61
CA GLY A 38 -9.36 6.08 6.08
C GLY A 38 -8.67 7.02 5.08
N LEU A 39 -7.38 7.29 5.28
CA LEU A 39 -6.59 8.11 4.34
C LEU A 39 -6.08 7.28 3.17
N PHE A 40 -5.60 6.07 3.43
CA PHE A 40 -5.08 5.14 2.44
C PHE A 40 -6.08 4.89 1.30
N ARG A 41 -7.35 4.63 1.65
CA ARG A 41 -8.46 4.45 0.70
C ARG A 41 -8.64 5.62 -0.29
N ARG A 42 -8.22 6.84 0.07
CA ARG A 42 -8.43 8.04 -0.75
C ARG A 42 -7.45 8.17 -1.90
N TRP A 43 -6.28 7.54 -1.80
CA TRP A 43 -5.19 7.74 -2.75
C TRP A 43 -4.68 6.43 -3.39
N TRP A 44 -4.82 5.29 -2.72
CA TRP A 44 -4.29 4.01 -3.20
C TRP A 44 -4.84 3.58 -4.56
N VAL A 45 -6.12 3.84 -4.82
CA VAL A 45 -6.74 3.55 -6.11
C VAL A 45 -6.72 4.79 -6.98
N PRO A 46 -6.04 4.77 -8.14
CA PRO A 46 -6.10 5.88 -9.07
C PRO A 46 -7.54 6.13 -9.51
N ARG A 47 -8.01 7.38 -9.38
CA ARG A 47 -9.38 7.74 -9.79
C ARG A 47 -9.69 7.41 -11.25
N SER A 48 -8.67 7.39 -12.11
CA SER A 48 -8.79 7.05 -13.53
C SER A 48 -9.03 5.57 -13.82
N MET A 49 -8.80 4.68 -12.84
CA MET A 49 -8.87 3.23 -13.05
C MET A 49 -10.30 2.68 -12.96
N GLY A 50 -11.27 3.47 -12.48
CA GLY A 50 -12.67 3.04 -12.33
C GLY A 50 -12.90 1.94 -11.29
N LEU A 51 -11.86 1.54 -10.54
CA LEU A 51 -11.94 0.56 -9.47
C LEU A 51 -12.34 1.23 -8.15
N SER A 52 -13.02 0.47 -7.28
CA SER A 52 -13.34 0.91 -5.92
C SER A 52 -12.87 -0.10 -4.88
N LEU A 53 -12.37 0.40 -3.75
CA LEU A 53 -12.10 -0.40 -2.57
C LEU A 53 -13.43 -0.73 -1.86
N ARG A 54 -13.81 -2.01 -1.87
CA ARG A 54 -14.95 -2.54 -1.12
C ARG A 54 -14.65 -2.58 0.38
N SER A 55 -13.47 -3.05 0.74
CA SER A 55 -12.98 -3.06 2.12
C SER A 55 -11.49 -2.75 2.17
N CYS A 56 -11.05 -2.14 3.26
CA CYS A 56 -9.63 -1.88 3.52
C CYS A 56 -9.42 -1.90 5.03
N GLU A 57 -8.77 -2.96 5.47
CA GLU A 57 -8.43 -3.27 6.84
C GLU A 57 -6.91 -3.18 6.99
N MET A 58 -6.44 -2.50 8.02
CA MET A 58 -5.01 -2.25 8.25
C MET A 58 -4.76 -2.22 9.76
N ASP A 59 -4.00 -3.19 10.26
CA ASP A 59 -3.46 -3.20 11.63
C ASP A 59 -1.97 -2.83 11.57
N VAL A 60 -1.68 -1.52 11.48
CA VAL A 60 -0.33 -1.00 11.16
C VAL A 60 0.57 -0.99 12.39
N ARG A 61 1.00 -2.20 12.78
CA ARG A 61 2.00 -2.48 13.81
C ARG A 61 2.81 -3.70 13.39
N ILE A 62 4.00 -3.88 13.94
CA ILE A 62 4.83 -5.06 13.66
C ILE A 62 4.02 -6.34 13.95
N GLY A 63 3.94 -7.24 12.97
CA GLY A 63 3.17 -8.48 13.01
C GLY A 63 1.67 -8.34 12.72
N GLY A 64 1.15 -7.11 12.61
CA GLY A 64 -0.23 -6.84 12.19
C GLY A 64 -0.45 -7.12 10.71
N GLY A 65 -1.70 -7.37 10.33
CA GLY A 65 -2.09 -7.70 8.97
C GLY A 65 -2.81 -6.57 8.24
N TYR A 66 -2.88 -6.66 6.92
CA TYR A 66 -3.78 -5.85 6.12
C TYR A 66 -4.54 -6.69 5.10
N ARG A 67 -5.71 -6.19 4.69
CA ARG A 67 -6.50 -6.74 3.60
C ARG A 67 -7.20 -5.60 2.85
N LEU A 68 -6.96 -5.52 1.54
CA LEU A 68 -7.55 -4.55 0.63
C LEU A 68 -8.40 -5.31 -0.39
N GLU A 69 -9.71 -5.17 -0.34
CA GLU A 69 -10.64 -5.83 -1.25
C GLU A 69 -11.13 -4.85 -2.29
N PHE A 70 -10.89 -5.18 -3.55
CA PHE A 70 -11.26 -4.39 -4.72
C PHE A 70 -12.52 -4.98 -5.34
N ASP A 71 -13.46 -4.10 -5.67
CA ASP A 71 -14.60 -4.43 -6.51
C ASP A 71 -14.18 -4.33 -7.99
N LEU A 72 -14.30 -5.44 -8.72
CA LEU A 72 -13.97 -5.53 -10.14
C LEU A 72 -15.23 -5.46 -11.03
N GLY A 73 -16.41 -5.24 -10.46
CA GLY A 73 -17.69 -5.33 -11.15
C GLY A 73 -18.17 -6.77 -11.32
N GLU A 74 -19.43 -6.94 -11.77
CA GLU A 74 -20.04 -8.25 -12.06
C GLU A 74 -19.91 -9.27 -10.91
N ALA A 75 -19.99 -8.80 -9.66
CA ALA A 75 -19.82 -9.58 -8.43
C ALA A 75 -18.44 -10.25 -8.24
N LYS A 76 -17.42 -9.83 -9.00
CA LYS A 76 -16.04 -10.29 -8.84
C LYS A 76 -15.26 -9.38 -7.91
N THR A 77 -14.41 -9.97 -7.09
CA THR A 77 -13.54 -9.26 -6.16
C THR A 77 -12.12 -9.77 -6.27
N MET A 78 -11.15 -8.88 -6.08
CA MET A 78 -9.74 -9.23 -5.92
C MET A 78 -9.24 -8.66 -4.59
N ALA A 79 -8.36 -9.39 -3.90
CA ALA A 79 -7.84 -8.96 -2.62
C ALA A 79 -6.32 -8.95 -2.60
N PHE A 80 -5.74 -7.86 -2.11
CA PHE A 80 -4.35 -7.80 -1.70
C PHE A 80 -4.27 -7.95 -0.19
N PHE A 81 -3.30 -8.71 0.30
CA PHE A 81 -3.12 -8.92 1.73
C PHE A 81 -1.66 -9.18 2.10
N GLY A 82 -1.37 -9.07 3.39
CA GLY A 82 -0.02 -9.29 3.89
C GLY A 82 0.15 -8.92 5.36
N LYS A 83 1.41 -8.83 5.79
CA LYS A 83 1.81 -8.50 7.16
C LYS A 83 2.81 -7.36 7.17
N TYR A 84 2.74 -6.52 8.20
CA TYR A 84 3.75 -5.50 8.48
C TYR A 84 4.94 -6.13 9.21
N LEU A 85 6.13 -5.99 8.63
CA LEU A 85 7.38 -6.54 9.15
C LEU A 85 8.11 -5.51 10.03
N GLU A 86 8.10 -4.25 9.61
CA GLU A 86 8.68 -3.12 10.35
C GLU A 86 7.74 -1.92 10.27
N VAL A 87 7.57 -1.22 11.39
CA VAL A 87 6.82 0.05 11.46
C VAL A 87 7.58 1.00 12.35
N THR A 88 8.28 1.97 11.75
CA THR A 88 8.94 3.07 12.46
C THR A 88 8.19 4.37 12.13
N PRO A 89 7.52 4.99 13.11
CA PRO A 89 6.72 6.19 12.88
C PRO A 89 7.45 7.25 12.05
N TYR A 90 6.73 7.83 11.10
CA TYR A 90 7.17 8.96 10.27
C TYR A 90 8.42 8.72 9.40
N SER A 91 8.87 7.47 9.26
CA SER A 91 10.12 7.16 8.55
C SER A 91 10.07 5.88 7.71
N ARG A 92 9.47 4.80 8.21
CA ARG A 92 9.52 3.50 7.53
C ARG A 92 8.31 2.62 7.81
N ILE A 93 7.81 1.98 6.76
CA ILE A 93 6.87 0.87 6.81
C ILE A 93 7.38 -0.19 5.86
N VAL A 94 7.49 -1.44 6.33
CA VAL A 94 7.85 -2.61 5.50
C VAL A 94 6.70 -3.61 5.60
N TRP A 95 6.21 -4.10 4.48
CA TRP A 95 5.14 -5.11 4.43
C TRP A 95 5.38 -6.17 3.35
N THR A 96 4.74 -7.33 3.51
CA THR A 96 4.62 -8.35 2.46
C THR A 96 3.38 -8.08 1.62
N ASN A 97 3.37 -8.44 0.34
CA ASN A 97 2.18 -8.31 -0.51
C ASN A 97 1.89 -9.63 -1.26
N ASP A 98 0.64 -10.10 -1.18
CA ASP A 98 0.12 -11.29 -1.87
C ASP A 98 -1.28 -10.98 -2.43
N GLU A 99 -1.66 -11.67 -3.52
CA GLU A 99 -2.88 -11.49 -4.30
C GLU A 99 -3.51 -12.83 -4.76
N SER A 100 -3.06 -13.96 -4.22
CA SER A 100 -3.53 -15.30 -4.58
C SER A 100 -5.02 -15.56 -4.25
N GLU A 101 -5.70 -16.31 -5.11
CA GLU A 101 -7.10 -16.73 -4.91
C GLU A 101 -7.21 -17.67 -3.71
N GLY A 102 -7.70 -17.12 -2.61
CA GLY A 102 -7.70 -17.79 -1.31
C GLY A 102 -6.39 -17.49 -0.61
N GLY A 103 -6.49 -16.75 0.50
CA GLY A 103 -5.42 -16.66 1.50
C GLY A 103 -5.10 -18.05 2.02
N THR A 104 -4.36 -18.80 1.23
CA THR A 104 -3.76 -20.05 1.62
C THR A 104 -2.73 -19.61 2.63
N ARG A 105 -3.03 -19.84 3.91
CA ARG A 105 -2.00 -19.97 4.94
C ARG A 105 -0.89 -20.81 4.32
N SER A 106 0.19 -20.18 3.90
CA SER A 106 1.44 -20.91 3.78
C SER A 106 1.92 -21.13 5.22
N PRO A 107 1.98 -22.38 5.72
CA PRO A 107 2.72 -22.66 6.91
C PRO A 107 4.19 -22.85 6.52
N ARG A 108 5.02 -21.98 7.10
CA ARG A 108 6.50 -21.99 7.16
C ARG A 108 7.24 -21.40 5.98
#